data_AF-A0AAW2IM71-F1
#
_entry.id   AF-A0AAW2IM71-F1
#
_cell.length_a   1.000
_cell.length_b   1.000
_cell.length_c   1.000
_cell.angle_alpha   90.00
_cell.angle_beta   90.00
_cell.angle_gamma   90.00
#
_symmetry.space_group_name_H-M   'P 1'
#
loop_
_entity.id
_entity.type
_entity.pdbx_description
1 polymer ?
#
loop_
_entity_poly.entity_id
_entity_poly.type
_entity_poly.pdbx_seq_one_letter_code
_entity_poly.pdbx_strand_id
1 'polypeptide(L)'
;NDFVEFAEICFAEFGDRVKFWSTLNEPWTYAVRGYTYGDHFTPDKSTGSNSTYHQLSTERVRTHISPYRQSKRVGGFDSRTQTMNNAWFPVNNLNKDAYTAARNLLLCHSAAAKSYRRKFKIYQEGQIGIVLNTCNHYRFDSTSKEDKDAAERATDFMIGWFLEPVIHGQYPESMLQYAESNIVPFSNEEKEELAKSVDWVGLNYYTSYFVAHEQNPPGVGYPADQQIMFSYTNKDGKPVGEPDSEKTTTAISQPDKRALTQKRVQYHQDHLASVLKAMR
;
A
#
# COMPACT_ATOMS: atom_id res chain seq x y z
N ASN A 1 -22.73 -2.04 -10.33
CA ASN A 1 -21.44 -1.98 -9.58
C ASN A 1 -20.43 -1.64 -10.63
N ASP A 2 -20.06 -0.35 -10.68
CA ASP A 2 -19.39 0.24 -11.83
C ASP A 2 -18.04 -0.44 -12.13
N PHE A 3 -17.32 -0.87 -11.09
CA PHE A 3 -16.06 -1.60 -11.26
C PHE A 3 -16.27 -2.97 -11.90
N VAL A 4 -17.34 -3.68 -11.54
CA VAL A 4 -17.68 -4.97 -12.16
C VAL A 4 -18.08 -4.77 -13.61
N GLU A 5 -18.87 -3.75 -13.93
CA GLU A 5 -19.26 -3.44 -15.31
C GLU A 5 -18.04 -3.13 -16.18
N PHE A 6 -17.11 -2.33 -15.66
CA PHE A 6 -15.81 -2.09 -16.30
C PHE A 6 -15.01 -3.40 -16.52
N ALA A 7 -14.90 -4.23 -15.48
CA ALA A 7 -14.16 -5.48 -15.55
C ALA A 7 -14.78 -6.45 -16.57
N GLU A 8 -16.11 -6.55 -16.62
CA GLU A 8 -16.83 -7.40 -17.57
C GLU A 8 -16.60 -6.97 -19.03
N ILE A 9 -16.53 -5.67 -19.31
CA ILE A 9 -16.14 -5.17 -20.64
C ILE A 9 -14.72 -5.63 -20.97
N CYS A 10 -13.76 -5.46 -20.05
CA CYS A 10 -12.39 -5.92 -20.28
C CYS A 10 -12.31 -7.44 -20.53
N PHE A 11 -13.02 -8.23 -19.74
CA PHE A 11 -13.06 -9.69 -19.90
C PHE A 11 -13.65 -10.07 -21.25
N ALA A 12 -14.74 -9.43 -21.67
CA ALA A 12 -15.39 -9.70 -22.95
C ALA A 12 -14.48 -9.37 -24.15
N GLU A 13 -13.81 -8.21 -24.12
CA GLU A 13 -13.04 -7.71 -25.26
C GLU A 13 -11.64 -8.33 -25.38
N PHE A 14 -11.02 -8.74 -24.28
CA PHE A 14 -9.62 -9.15 -24.28
C PHE A 14 -9.36 -10.56 -23.71
N GLY A 15 -10.35 -11.18 -23.08
CA GLY A 15 -10.15 -12.47 -22.41
C GLY A 15 -9.98 -13.67 -23.35
N ASP A 16 -10.18 -13.47 -24.66
CA ASP A 16 -9.75 -14.42 -25.69
C ASP A 16 -8.22 -14.65 -25.64
N ARG A 17 -7.45 -13.60 -25.35
CA ARG A 17 -5.98 -13.59 -25.31
C ARG A 17 -5.38 -13.41 -23.92
N VAL A 18 -6.01 -12.62 -23.06
CA VAL A 18 -5.50 -12.34 -21.70
C VAL A 18 -5.89 -13.46 -20.75
N LYS A 19 -4.88 -14.17 -20.22
CA LYS A 19 -5.04 -15.31 -19.31
C LYS A 19 -4.67 -15.04 -17.86
N PHE A 20 -4.08 -13.89 -17.57
CA PHE A 20 -3.74 -13.46 -16.22
C PHE A 20 -4.29 -12.07 -15.98
N TRP A 21 -5.25 -11.98 -15.06
CA TRP A 21 -5.93 -10.74 -14.71
C TRP A 21 -5.56 -10.31 -13.30
N SER A 22 -5.13 -9.06 -13.12
CA SER A 22 -5.08 -8.40 -11.82
C SER A 22 -6.19 -7.37 -11.73
N THR A 23 -7.03 -7.40 -10.70
CA THR A 23 -8.06 -6.35 -10.56
C THR A 23 -7.48 -5.04 -10.03
N LEU A 24 -6.56 -5.13 -9.06
CA LEU A 24 -5.97 -4.01 -8.35
C LEU A 24 -4.46 -4.19 -8.25
N ASN A 25 -3.74 -3.07 -8.29
CA ASN A 25 -2.32 -2.99 -8.02
C ASN A 25 -2.05 -1.98 -6.89
N GLU A 26 -1.40 -2.45 -5.84
CA GLU A 26 -1.07 -1.67 -4.63
C GLU A 26 -2.27 -0.97 -3.97
N PRO A 27 -3.33 -1.71 -3.60
CA PRO A 27 -4.52 -1.12 -3.01
C PRO A 27 -4.25 -0.41 -1.66
N TRP A 28 -3.24 -0.85 -0.91
CA TRP A 28 -2.79 -0.16 0.31
C TRP A 28 -2.29 1.26 -0.01
N THR A 29 -1.49 1.42 -1.07
CA THR A 29 -0.98 2.73 -1.50
C THR A 29 -2.14 3.68 -1.78
N TYR A 30 -3.17 3.21 -2.49
CA TYR A 30 -4.36 4.02 -2.76
C TYR A 30 -5.12 4.39 -1.49
N ALA A 31 -5.42 3.39 -0.64
CA ALA A 31 -6.21 3.60 0.58
C ALA A 31 -5.50 4.56 1.55
N VAL A 32 -4.20 4.36 1.77
CA VAL A 32 -3.44 5.12 2.77
C VAL A 32 -3.01 6.49 2.24
N ARG A 33 -2.44 6.56 1.03
CA ARG A 33 -1.95 7.86 0.52
C ARG A 33 -3.10 8.80 0.14
N GLY A 34 -4.16 8.26 -0.47
CA GLY A 34 -5.32 9.04 -0.89
C GLY A 34 -6.25 9.49 0.23
N TYR A 35 -6.32 8.74 1.34
CA TYR A 35 -7.29 8.95 2.42
C TYR A 35 -6.68 9.18 3.81
N THR A 36 -5.35 9.18 3.95
CA THR A 36 -4.66 9.48 5.21
C THR A 36 -3.67 10.63 5.06
N TYR A 37 -2.60 10.46 4.30
CA TYR A 37 -1.41 11.32 4.42
C TYR A 37 -1.47 12.64 3.65
N GLY A 38 -2.36 12.77 2.67
CA GLY A 38 -2.49 14.01 1.88
C GLY A 38 -1.23 14.43 1.18
N ASP A 39 -0.53 13.44 0.63
CA ASP A 39 0.75 13.60 -0.04
C ASP A 39 0.58 13.69 -1.55
N HIS A 40 -0.53 14.30 -1.97
CA HIS A 40 -0.91 14.57 -3.37
C HIS A 40 -1.25 13.33 -4.19
N PHE A 41 -1.56 12.22 -3.50
CA PHE A 41 -2.23 11.08 -4.12
C PHE A 41 -3.72 11.38 -4.20
N THR A 42 -4.26 11.37 -5.42
CA THR A 42 -5.69 11.58 -5.64
C THR A 42 -6.49 10.46 -4.94
N PRO A 43 -7.60 10.78 -4.24
CA PRO A 43 -8.32 12.06 -4.24
C PRO A 43 -7.80 13.16 -3.29
N ASP A 44 -6.70 12.95 -2.57
CA ASP A 44 -6.07 13.91 -1.63
C ASP A 44 -7.04 14.42 -0.56
N LYS A 45 -7.71 13.50 0.13
CA LYS A 45 -8.83 13.85 1.03
C LYS A 45 -8.43 14.42 2.38
N SER A 46 -7.15 14.43 2.74
CA SER A 46 -6.74 15.00 4.03
C SER A 46 -6.51 16.52 3.99
N THR A 47 -6.66 17.17 2.82
CA THR A 47 -6.52 18.63 2.64
C THR A 47 -7.79 19.41 3.00
N GLY A 48 -8.38 19.13 4.17
CA GLY A 48 -9.08 20.17 4.90
C GLY A 48 -8.03 21.13 5.44
N SER A 49 -8.09 22.41 5.06
CA SER A 49 -7.04 23.44 5.16
C SER A 49 -6.50 23.80 6.55
N ASN A 50 -6.66 22.96 7.58
CA ASN A 50 -6.16 23.16 8.95
C ASN A 50 -5.65 21.86 9.62
N SER A 51 -5.34 20.81 8.85
CA SER A 51 -4.82 19.57 9.44
C SER A 51 -3.37 19.75 9.90
N THR A 52 -3.14 19.84 11.21
CA THR A 52 -1.84 19.84 11.91
C THR A 52 -0.93 18.70 11.46
N TYR A 53 -1.50 17.65 10.86
CA TYR A 53 -0.80 16.53 10.25
C TYR A 53 0.04 16.90 9.04
N HIS A 54 -0.39 17.84 8.19
CA HIS A 54 0.41 18.23 7.03
C HIS A 54 1.72 18.92 7.49
N GLN A 55 1.70 19.61 8.62
CA GLN A 55 2.89 20.24 9.21
C GLN A 55 3.76 19.23 9.99
N LEU A 56 3.17 18.36 10.81
CA LEU A 56 3.91 17.36 11.60
C LEU A 56 4.46 16.20 10.76
N SER A 57 3.71 15.75 9.74
CA SER A 57 4.19 14.76 8.78
C SER A 57 5.28 15.35 7.91
N THR A 58 5.17 16.58 7.39
CA THR A 58 6.22 17.12 6.52
C THR A 58 7.56 17.27 7.22
N GLU A 59 7.65 17.40 8.54
CA GLU A 59 8.94 17.37 9.26
C GLU A 59 9.45 15.95 9.57
N ARG A 60 8.60 15.02 10.05
CA ARG A 60 9.00 13.63 10.37
C ARG A 60 9.15 12.75 9.12
N VAL A 61 8.26 12.89 8.13
CA VAL A 61 8.30 12.22 6.82
C VAL A 61 9.45 12.76 5.97
N ARG A 62 9.77 14.08 5.97
CA ARG A 62 10.95 14.56 5.22
C ARG A 62 12.28 14.08 5.80
N THR A 63 12.33 13.77 7.09
CA THR A 63 13.55 13.27 7.75
C THR A 63 13.66 11.74 7.71
N HIS A 64 12.55 11.00 7.57
CA HIS A 64 12.50 9.53 7.68
C HIS A 64 11.76 8.82 6.53
N ILE A 65 11.37 9.53 5.47
CA ILE A 65 10.94 8.97 4.18
C ILE A 65 11.75 9.67 3.09
N SER A 66 12.57 8.91 2.37
CA SER A 66 13.33 9.43 1.23
C SER A 66 12.37 10.09 0.23
N PRO A 67 12.70 11.28 -0.32
CA PRO A 67 11.92 11.90 -1.38
C PRO A 67 12.14 11.12 -2.68
N TYR A 68 11.52 9.95 -2.80
CA TYR A 68 11.48 9.23 -4.06
C TYR A 68 10.68 10.08 -5.05
N ARG A 69 11.43 10.81 -5.88
CA ARG A 69 10.98 11.57 -7.05
C ARG A 69 9.67 12.32 -6.80
N GLN A 70 9.74 13.46 -6.12
CA GLN A 70 8.76 14.52 -6.38
C GLN A 70 8.71 14.66 -7.91
N SER A 71 7.56 14.34 -8.50
CA SER A 71 7.38 14.59 -9.92
C SER A 71 7.74 16.05 -10.12
N LYS A 72 8.66 16.33 -11.06
CA LYS A 72 8.90 17.70 -11.50
C LYS A 72 7.53 18.28 -11.79
N ARG A 73 7.19 19.40 -11.13
CA ARG A 73 6.00 20.19 -11.44
C ARG A 73 5.80 20.18 -12.94
N VAL A 74 4.81 19.44 -13.43
CA VAL A 74 4.28 19.73 -14.75
C VAL A 74 3.48 21.00 -14.52
N GLY A 75 4.16 22.13 -14.70
CA GLY A 75 3.55 23.44 -14.72
C GLY A 75 2.58 23.48 -15.89
N GLY A 76 1.30 23.29 -15.58
CA GLY A 76 0.24 23.19 -16.56
C GLY A 76 -1.01 22.63 -15.91
N PHE A 77 -1.52 23.30 -14.88
CA PHE A 77 -2.94 23.18 -14.56
C PHE A 77 -3.66 23.74 -15.79
N ASP A 78 -4.30 22.86 -16.58
CA ASP A 78 -5.24 23.28 -17.62
C ASP A 78 -6.28 24.17 -16.92
N SER A 79 -6.52 25.38 -17.43
CA SER A 79 -7.53 26.29 -16.88
C SER A 79 -8.96 25.70 -16.91
N ARG A 80 -9.14 24.50 -17.47
CA ARG A 80 -10.36 23.69 -17.43
C ARG A 80 -10.46 22.70 -16.27
N THR A 81 -9.42 22.47 -15.48
CA THR A 81 -9.59 21.73 -14.21
C THR A 81 -10.27 22.67 -13.23
N GLN A 82 -11.60 22.55 -13.14
CA GLN A 82 -12.43 23.24 -12.17
C GLN A 82 -11.76 23.17 -10.80
N THR A 83 -11.68 24.32 -10.12
CA THR A 83 -11.52 24.35 -8.67
C THR A 83 -12.52 23.38 -8.07
N MET A 84 -12.04 22.35 -7.37
CA MET A 84 -12.85 21.26 -6.80
C MET A 84 -13.69 21.75 -5.61
N ASN A 85 -14.50 22.79 -5.80
CA ASN A 85 -15.46 23.26 -4.80
C ASN A 85 -16.75 22.43 -4.79
N ASN A 86 -16.90 21.48 -5.72
CA ASN A 86 -18.03 20.56 -5.84
C ASN A 86 -17.59 19.08 -5.91
N ALA A 87 -16.60 18.67 -5.11
CA ALA A 87 -16.29 17.24 -4.98
C ALA A 87 -17.48 16.52 -4.33
N TRP A 88 -17.99 15.47 -4.99
CA TRP A 88 -19.14 14.62 -4.62
C TRP A 88 -18.98 13.82 -3.31
N PHE A 89 -18.00 14.14 -2.48
CA PHE A 89 -17.69 13.38 -1.27
C PHE A 89 -17.67 14.35 -0.08
N PRO A 90 -18.70 14.36 0.78
CA PRO A 90 -18.72 15.23 1.95
C PRO A 90 -17.52 14.96 2.85
N VAL A 91 -17.14 15.95 3.66
CA VAL A 91 -16.05 15.89 4.64
C VAL A 91 -16.12 14.58 5.41
N ASN A 92 -15.14 13.73 5.14
CA ASN A 92 -15.12 12.34 5.53
C ASN A 92 -14.43 12.17 6.91
N ASN A 93 -14.63 11.02 7.58
CA ASN A 93 -14.09 10.74 8.90
C ASN A 93 -12.64 10.24 8.78
N LEU A 94 -11.65 11.10 9.04
CA LEU A 94 -10.22 10.79 8.92
C LEU A 94 -9.81 9.49 9.65
N ASN A 95 -10.51 9.11 10.72
CA ASN A 95 -10.20 7.87 11.43
C ASN A 95 -10.59 6.63 10.61
N LYS A 96 -11.64 6.73 9.79
CA LYS A 96 -12.31 5.60 9.11
C LYS A 96 -12.10 5.55 7.61
N ASP A 97 -11.59 6.62 7.01
CA ASP A 97 -11.58 6.75 5.55
C ASP A 97 -10.69 5.75 4.84
N ALA A 98 -9.47 5.56 5.32
CA ALA A 98 -8.56 4.55 4.78
C ALA A 98 -9.15 3.14 4.92
N TYR A 99 -9.78 2.83 6.05
CA TYR A 99 -10.49 1.57 6.29
C TYR A 99 -11.69 1.37 5.38
N THR A 100 -12.48 2.42 5.16
CA THR A 100 -13.63 2.38 4.25
C THR A 100 -13.18 2.19 2.81
N ALA A 101 -12.12 2.89 2.39
CA ALA A 101 -11.53 2.74 1.06
C ALA A 101 -10.97 1.33 0.85
N ALA A 102 -10.16 0.83 1.78
CA ALA A 102 -9.58 -0.52 1.73
C ALA A 102 -10.66 -1.60 1.68
N ARG A 103 -11.70 -1.50 2.52
CA ARG A 103 -12.84 -2.42 2.52
C ARG A 103 -13.55 -2.44 1.17
N ASN A 104 -13.84 -1.27 0.60
CA ASN A 104 -14.52 -1.18 -0.71
C ASN A 104 -13.65 -1.72 -1.85
N LEU A 105 -12.33 -1.48 -1.82
CA LEU A 105 -11.40 -2.08 -2.78
C LEU A 105 -11.44 -3.62 -2.73
N LEU A 106 -11.43 -4.20 -1.53
CA LEU A 106 -11.55 -5.65 -1.34
C LEU A 106 -12.89 -6.20 -1.90
N LEU A 107 -14.00 -5.52 -1.63
CA LEU A 107 -15.31 -5.94 -2.15
C LEU A 107 -15.40 -5.79 -3.67
N CYS A 108 -14.82 -4.73 -4.25
CA CYS A 108 -14.73 -4.55 -5.70
C CYS A 108 -13.89 -5.67 -6.35
N HIS A 109 -12.74 -6.00 -5.77
CA HIS A 109 -11.92 -7.13 -6.19
C HIS A 109 -12.73 -8.44 -6.16
N SER A 110 -13.34 -8.75 -5.02
CA SER A 110 -14.14 -9.97 -4.83
C SER A 110 -15.30 -10.06 -5.83
N ALA A 111 -16.05 -8.97 -6.02
CA ALA A 111 -17.17 -8.93 -6.95
C ALA A 111 -16.74 -9.12 -8.42
N ALA A 112 -15.64 -8.49 -8.85
CA ALA A 112 -15.11 -8.67 -10.20
C ALA A 112 -14.62 -10.11 -10.41
N ALA A 113 -13.96 -10.68 -9.41
CA ALA A 113 -13.46 -12.04 -9.46
C ALA A 113 -14.59 -13.09 -9.46
N LYS A 114 -15.66 -12.86 -8.69
CA LYS A 114 -16.91 -13.64 -8.74
C LYS A 114 -17.53 -13.58 -10.14
N SER A 115 -17.59 -12.39 -10.76
CA SER A 115 -18.11 -12.25 -12.12
C SER A 115 -17.27 -13.00 -13.16
N TYR A 116 -15.94 -12.85 -13.11
CA TYR A 116 -15.02 -13.57 -13.98
C TYR A 116 -15.24 -15.09 -13.93
N ARG A 117 -15.26 -15.65 -12.71
CA ARG A 117 -15.46 -17.09 -12.49
C ARG A 117 -16.80 -17.59 -13.05
N ARG A 118 -17.88 -16.82 -12.89
CA ARG A 118 -19.22 -17.22 -13.31
C ARG A 118 -19.46 -17.08 -14.81
N LYS A 119 -18.95 -16.02 -15.43
CA LYS A 119 -19.34 -15.63 -16.80
C LYS A 119 -18.28 -15.95 -17.84
N PHE A 120 -17.00 -15.91 -17.48
CA PHE A 120 -15.90 -15.89 -18.46
C PHE A 120 -14.93 -17.07 -18.32
N LYS A 121 -14.66 -17.53 -17.09
CA LYS A 121 -13.62 -18.55 -16.81
C LYS A 121 -13.79 -19.84 -17.61
N ILE A 122 -15.02 -20.30 -17.84
CA ILE A 122 -15.29 -21.54 -18.59
C ILE A 122 -14.85 -21.49 -20.06
N TYR A 123 -14.85 -20.31 -20.69
CA TYR A 123 -14.45 -20.15 -22.10
C TYR A 123 -13.04 -19.59 -22.26
N GLN A 124 -12.58 -18.83 -21.28
CA GLN A 124 -11.30 -18.13 -21.34
C GLN A 124 -10.17 -18.90 -20.68
N GLU A 125 -10.49 -19.78 -19.73
CA GLU A 125 -9.52 -20.61 -18.99
C GLU A 125 -8.37 -19.81 -18.34
N GLY A 126 -8.61 -18.52 -18.03
CA GLY A 126 -7.63 -17.67 -17.37
C GLY A 126 -7.73 -17.70 -15.85
N GLN A 127 -6.82 -16.96 -15.23
CA GLN A 127 -6.69 -16.80 -13.79
C GLN A 127 -6.84 -15.34 -13.38
N ILE A 128 -7.45 -15.11 -12.23
CA ILE A 128 -7.66 -13.76 -11.68
C ILE A 128 -7.03 -13.62 -10.30
N GLY A 129 -6.37 -12.50 -10.06
CA GLY A 129 -5.62 -12.24 -8.83
C GLY A 129 -5.57 -10.77 -8.45
N ILE A 130 -4.70 -10.47 -7.50
CA ILE A 130 -4.46 -9.12 -6.96
C ILE A 130 -2.97 -8.90 -6.77
N VAL A 131 -2.49 -7.67 -6.99
CA VAL A 131 -1.08 -7.29 -6.77
C VAL A 131 -0.99 -6.40 -5.54
N LEU A 132 -0.25 -6.86 -4.52
CA LEU A 132 -0.11 -6.22 -3.22
C LEU A 132 1.28 -5.60 -3.08
N ASN A 133 1.36 -4.38 -2.54
CA ASN A 133 2.63 -3.80 -2.13
C ASN A 133 3.04 -4.37 -0.77
N THR A 134 4.35 -4.58 -0.61
CA THR A 134 4.93 -5.11 0.61
C THR A 134 6.34 -4.58 0.82
N CYS A 135 6.75 -4.56 2.08
CA CYS A 135 8.12 -4.35 2.50
C CYS A 135 8.39 -5.25 3.72
N ASN A 136 9.66 -5.51 4.03
CA ASN A 136 9.96 -6.24 5.25
C ASN A 136 10.01 -5.29 6.45
N HIS A 137 9.55 -5.78 7.60
CA HIS A 137 9.57 -5.05 8.87
C HIS A 137 10.52 -5.75 9.84
N TYR A 138 11.71 -5.18 10.02
CA TYR A 138 12.68 -5.62 11.00
C TYR A 138 12.40 -4.97 12.36
N ARG A 139 12.80 -5.63 13.45
CA ARG A 139 12.70 -5.06 14.80
C ARG A 139 13.76 -3.97 14.98
N PHE A 140 13.36 -2.80 15.45
CA PHE A 140 14.30 -1.70 15.74
C PHE A 140 15.32 -2.10 16.81
N ASP A 141 14.85 -2.66 17.92
CA ASP A 141 15.65 -3.42 18.86
C ASP A 141 15.38 -4.93 18.73
N SER A 142 16.37 -5.68 18.24
CA SER A 142 16.29 -7.14 18.12
C SER A 142 15.99 -7.90 19.42
N THR A 143 16.25 -7.28 20.58
CA THR A 143 16.05 -7.87 21.92
C THR A 143 14.73 -7.47 22.57
N SER A 144 14.03 -6.45 22.05
CA SER A 144 12.74 -6.01 22.58
C SER A 144 11.62 -6.94 22.10
N LYS A 145 10.72 -7.30 23.03
CA LYS A 145 9.51 -8.05 22.71
C LYS A 145 8.45 -7.14 22.11
N GLU A 146 8.37 -5.90 22.59
CA GLU A 146 7.47 -4.86 22.10
C GLU A 146 7.76 -4.54 20.63
N ASP A 147 9.04 -4.46 20.25
CA ASP A 147 9.44 -4.25 18.85
C ASP A 147 9.22 -5.48 17.97
N LYS A 148 9.22 -6.69 18.55
CA LYS A 148 8.80 -7.89 17.84
C LYS A 148 7.31 -7.78 17.47
N ASP A 149 6.47 -7.50 18.46
CA ASP A 149 5.02 -7.39 18.26
C ASP A 149 4.68 -6.20 17.33
N ALA A 150 5.44 -5.11 17.41
CA ALA A 150 5.31 -3.97 16.50
C ALA A 150 5.65 -4.31 15.04
N ALA A 151 6.70 -5.10 14.80
CA ALA A 151 7.06 -5.52 13.44
C ALA A 151 6.00 -6.47 12.83
N GLU A 152 5.41 -7.34 13.66
CA GLU A 152 4.29 -8.21 13.25
C GLU A 152 3.04 -7.36 12.94
N ARG A 153 2.66 -6.42 13.82
CA ARG A 153 1.57 -5.47 13.55
C ARG A 153 1.78 -4.65 12.28
N ALA A 154 2.99 -4.14 12.04
CA ALA A 154 3.28 -3.37 10.83
C ALA A 154 3.06 -4.20 9.55
N THR A 155 3.37 -5.50 9.61
CA THR A 155 3.13 -6.44 8.52
C THR A 155 1.63 -6.65 8.30
N ASP A 156 0.88 -6.84 9.38
CA ASP A 156 -0.57 -7.00 9.34
C ASP A 156 -1.27 -5.75 8.80
N PHE A 157 -0.91 -4.55 9.27
CA PHE A 157 -1.49 -3.29 8.80
C PHE A 157 -1.04 -2.88 7.39
N MET A 158 -0.08 -3.58 6.78
CA MET A 158 0.35 -3.34 5.40
C MET A 158 -0.15 -4.42 4.44
N ILE A 159 0.54 -5.57 4.40
CA ILE A 159 0.19 -6.65 3.48
C ILE A 159 -0.96 -7.50 4.04
N GLY A 160 -0.98 -7.79 5.35
CA GLY A 160 -2.01 -8.62 5.97
C GLY A 160 -3.41 -8.04 5.78
N TRP A 161 -3.53 -6.72 5.77
CA TRP A 161 -4.78 -5.98 5.60
C TRP A 161 -5.52 -6.34 4.32
N PHE A 162 -4.78 -6.68 3.26
CA PHE A 162 -5.35 -7.09 1.97
C PHE A 162 -5.18 -8.59 1.70
N LEU A 163 -4.09 -9.20 2.17
CA LEU A 163 -3.80 -10.62 1.96
C LEU A 163 -4.73 -11.52 2.76
N GLU A 164 -4.92 -11.25 4.06
CA GLU A 164 -5.74 -12.09 4.93
C GLU A 164 -7.21 -12.15 4.46
N PRO A 165 -7.84 -11.04 4.01
CA PRO A 165 -9.17 -11.09 3.45
C PRO A 165 -9.28 -11.97 2.20
N VAL A 166 -8.35 -11.86 1.24
CA VAL A 166 -8.47 -12.60 -0.02
C VAL A 166 -8.12 -14.09 0.10
N ILE A 167 -7.40 -14.48 1.17
CA ILE A 167 -7.06 -15.88 1.44
C ILE A 167 -8.05 -16.53 2.40
N HIS A 168 -8.43 -15.84 3.48
CA HIS A 168 -9.21 -16.40 4.59
C HIS A 168 -10.57 -15.71 4.81
N GLY A 169 -10.87 -14.62 4.11
CA GLY A 169 -12.14 -13.89 4.24
C GLY A 169 -12.22 -12.97 5.45
N GLN A 170 -11.13 -12.74 6.19
CA GLN A 170 -11.13 -11.96 7.43
C GLN A 170 -9.99 -10.94 7.47
N TYR A 171 -10.08 -9.94 8.34
CA TYR A 171 -8.94 -9.09 8.64
C TYR A 171 -7.99 -9.79 9.62
N PRO A 172 -6.70 -9.41 9.67
CA PRO A 172 -5.79 -9.86 10.73
C PRO A 172 -6.34 -9.51 12.11
N GLU A 173 -6.14 -10.40 13.08
CA GLU A 173 -6.63 -10.21 14.46
C GLU A 173 -6.03 -8.94 15.10
N SER A 174 -4.75 -8.67 14.84
CA SER A 174 -4.08 -7.46 15.34
C SER A 174 -4.74 -6.19 14.80
N MET A 175 -5.24 -6.18 13.57
CA MET A 175 -5.97 -5.03 13.04
C MET A 175 -7.31 -4.85 13.73
N LEU A 176 -8.04 -5.93 13.97
CA LEU A 176 -9.32 -5.87 14.69
C LEU A 176 -9.12 -5.36 16.12
N GLN A 177 -8.07 -5.78 16.81
CA GLN A 177 -7.75 -5.34 18.16
C GLN A 177 -7.38 -3.84 18.21
N TYR A 178 -6.53 -3.37 17.30
CA TYR A 178 -5.94 -2.03 17.37
C TYR A 178 -6.76 -0.95 16.65
N ALA A 179 -7.59 -1.35 15.69
CA ALA A 179 -8.42 -0.43 14.89
C ALA A 179 -9.93 -0.74 14.99
N GLU A 180 -10.37 -1.45 16.04
CA GLU A 180 -11.75 -1.94 16.22
C GLU A 180 -12.82 -0.87 15.93
N SER A 181 -12.65 0.32 16.50
CA SER A 181 -13.61 1.43 16.37
C SER A 181 -13.69 2.03 14.96
N ASN A 182 -12.70 1.73 14.11
CA ASN A 182 -12.52 2.29 12.78
C ASN A 182 -12.78 1.29 11.65
N ILE A 183 -12.70 -0.02 11.92
CA ILE A 183 -12.94 -1.09 10.94
C ILE A 183 -14.40 -1.55 10.99
N VAL A 184 -15.00 -1.76 9.82
CA VAL A 184 -16.28 -2.45 9.67
C VAL A 184 -16.03 -3.90 9.26
N PRO A 185 -16.37 -4.90 10.11
CA PRO A 185 -16.22 -6.31 9.77
C PRO A 185 -16.99 -6.73 8.52
N PHE A 186 -16.54 -7.79 7.87
CA PHE A 186 -17.25 -8.40 6.74
C PHE A 186 -18.47 -9.20 7.21
N SER A 187 -19.55 -9.16 6.42
CA SER A 187 -20.69 -10.06 6.56
C SER A 187 -20.29 -11.50 6.21
N ASN A 188 -21.05 -12.50 6.65
CA ASN A 188 -20.72 -13.90 6.36
C ASN A 188 -20.61 -14.20 4.85
N GLU A 189 -21.47 -13.57 4.03
CA GLU A 189 -21.40 -13.68 2.58
C GLU A 189 -20.13 -13.04 2.01
N GLU A 190 -19.77 -11.84 2.49
CA GLU A 190 -18.55 -11.15 2.05
C GLU A 190 -17.29 -11.96 2.39
N LYS A 191 -17.23 -12.58 3.57
CA LYS A 191 -16.11 -13.45 3.98
C LYS A 191 -15.92 -14.61 3.01
N GLU A 192 -17.01 -15.31 2.68
CA GLU A 192 -16.96 -16.47 1.79
C GLU A 192 -16.51 -16.10 0.37
N GLU A 193 -17.02 -14.99 -0.16
CA GLU A 193 -16.64 -14.52 -1.50
C GLU A 193 -15.19 -14.02 -1.55
N LEU A 194 -14.74 -13.31 -0.51
CA LEU A 194 -13.35 -12.85 -0.41
C LEU A 194 -12.37 -14.02 -0.35
N ALA A 195 -12.63 -15.05 0.45
CA ALA A 195 -11.74 -16.23 0.55
C ALA A 195 -11.60 -17.02 -0.77
N LYS A 196 -12.50 -16.80 -1.73
CA LYS A 196 -12.50 -17.44 -3.06
C LYS A 196 -12.08 -16.48 -4.18
N SER A 197 -11.61 -15.29 -3.84
CA SER A 197 -11.47 -14.19 -4.81
C SER A 197 -10.20 -14.26 -5.65
N VAL A 198 -9.14 -14.95 -5.21
CA VAL A 198 -7.86 -15.03 -5.93
C VAL A 198 -7.51 -16.44 -6.42
N ASP A 199 -6.93 -16.52 -7.62
CA ASP A 199 -6.23 -17.70 -8.15
C ASP A 199 -4.70 -17.55 -7.97
N TRP A 200 -4.21 -16.32 -7.85
CA TRP A 200 -2.81 -15.96 -7.60
C TRP A 200 -2.71 -14.60 -6.89
N VAL A 201 -1.59 -14.36 -6.20
CA VAL A 201 -1.26 -13.08 -5.57
C VAL A 201 0.10 -12.61 -6.08
N GLY A 202 0.17 -11.37 -6.55
CA GLY A 202 1.42 -10.70 -6.94
C GLY A 202 1.94 -9.84 -5.80
N LEU A 203 3.27 -9.73 -5.69
CA LEU A 203 3.92 -8.92 -4.66
C LEU A 203 4.83 -7.86 -5.30
N ASN A 204 4.58 -6.60 -4.99
CA ASN A 204 5.49 -5.50 -5.29
C ASN A 204 6.37 -5.27 -4.06
N TYR A 205 7.66 -5.56 -4.18
CA TYR A 205 8.65 -5.40 -3.12
C TYR A 205 9.75 -4.43 -3.57
N TYR A 206 10.05 -3.44 -2.73
CA TYR A 206 11.05 -2.41 -3.05
C TYR A 206 12.11 -2.22 -1.97
N THR A 207 11.72 -2.27 -0.70
CA THR A 207 12.58 -1.89 0.43
C THR A 207 12.15 -2.60 1.71
N SER A 208 12.83 -2.30 2.82
CA SER A 208 12.47 -2.74 4.16
C SER A 208 12.72 -1.61 5.17
N TYR A 209 12.10 -1.72 6.34
CA TYR A 209 12.23 -0.76 7.43
C TYR A 209 12.50 -1.47 8.75
N PHE A 210 13.12 -0.75 9.69
CA PHE A 210 13.04 -1.09 11.10
C PHE A 210 11.76 -0.50 11.70
N VAL A 211 11.18 -1.21 12.65
CA VAL A 211 9.93 -0.85 13.32
C VAL A 211 10.12 -0.96 14.82
N ALA A 212 9.70 0.07 15.53
CA ALA A 212 9.63 0.11 16.99
C ALA A 212 8.18 0.25 17.46
N HIS A 213 7.87 -0.21 18.67
CA HIS A 213 6.61 0.12 19.31
C HIS A 213 6.55 1.60 19.70
N GLU A 214 5.45 2.27 19.39
CA GLU A 214 5.16 3.63 19.86
C GLU A 214 3.75 3.63 20.47
N GLN A 215 3.64 3.92 21.77
CA GLN A 215 2.34 3.85 22.47
C GLN A 215 1.34 4.91 22.00
N ASN A 216 1.83 6.12 21.69
CA ASN A 216 1.01 7.28 21.31
C ASN A 216 1.57 7.94 20.04
N PRO A 217 1.55 7.24 18.89
CA PRO A 217 2.00 7.81 17.63
C PRO A 217 1.15 9.04 17.29
N PRO A 218 1.76 10.06 16.66
CA PRO A 218 1.04 11.28 16.35
C PRO A 218 -0.12 11.00 15.38
N GLY A 219 -1.30 11.51 15.74
CA GLY A 219 -2.46 11.65 14.85
C GLY A 219 -3.63 10.70 15.07
N VAL A 220 -4.33 10.29 14.00
CA VAL A 220 -5.64 9.60 14.10
C VAL A 220 -5.85 8.56 12.99
N GLY A 221 -6.66 7.54 13.28
CA GLY A 221 -6.97 6.46 12.33
C GLY A 221 -5.76 5.60 12.01
N TYR A 222 -5.69 5.09 10.78
CA TYR A 222 -4.62 4.23 10.26
C TYR A 222 -3.19 4.48 10.83
N PRO A 223 -2.62 5.71 10.77
CA PRO A 223 -1.27 5.98 11.24
C PRO A 223 -1.13 5.88 12.77
N ALA A 224 -2.19 6.17 13.51
CA ALA A 224 -2.17 6.11 14.97
C ALA A 224 -2.52 4.72 15.51
N ASP A 225 -3.47 4.04 14.87
CA ASP A 225 -3.99 2.74 15.29
C ASP A 225 -2.88 1.67 15.32
N GLN A 226 -1.89 1.74 14.42
CA GLN A 226 -0.79 0.78 14.35
C GLN A 226 0.10 0.73 15.62
N GLN A 227 0.22 1.84 16.35
CA GLN A 227 1.13 1.98 17.51
C GLN A 227 2.58 1.58 17.19
N ILE A 228 3.10 2.10 16.07
CA ILE A 228 4.46 1.83 15.58
C ILE A 228 5.16 3.11 15.13
N MET A 229 6.49 3.03 15.12
CA MET A 229 7.38 4.01 14.48
C MET A 229 8.27 3.31 13.46
N PHE A 230 8.34 3.85 12.25
CA PHE A 230 9.28 3.39 11.22
C PHE A 230 10.65 4.07 11.37
N SER A 231 11.71 3.32 11.07
CA SER A 231 13.10 3.80 11.06
C SER A 231 13.89 3.16 9.91
N TYR A 232 14.84 3.91 9.35
CA TYR A 232 15.81 3.37 8.38
C TYR A 232 16.98 2.64 9.03
N THR A 233 17.22 2.89 10.32
CA THR A 233 18.29 2.28 11.09
C THR A 233 17.77 1.51 12.29
N ASN A 234 18.51 0.50 12.74
CA ASN A 234 18.24 -0.16 14.01
C ASN A 234 18.64 0.74 15.20
N LYS A 235 18.47 0.24 16.43
CA LYS A 235 18.85 0.96 17.66
C LYS A 235 20.32 1.40 17.71
N ASP A 236 21.21 0.68 17.04
CA ASP A 236 22.65 0.96 16.99
C ASP A 236 23.02 1.91 15.83
N GLY A 237 22.03 2.45 15.10
CA GLY A 237 22.25 3.32 13.95
C GLY A 237 22.66 2.58 12.66
N LYS A 238 22.54 1.26 12.60
CA LYS A 238 22.85 0.48 11.39
C LYS A 238 21.68 0.48 10.41
N PRO A 239 21.88 0.88 9.14
CA PRO A 239 20.81 0.96 8.16
C PRO A 239 20.31 -0.41 7.68
N VAL A 240 19.14 -0.42 7.06
CA VAL A 240 18.65 -1.54 6.26
C VAL A 240 19.50 -1.64 4.98
N GLY A 241 20.33 -2.68 4.90
CA GLY A 241 21.24 -2.87 3.77
C GLY A 241 22.38 -1.86 3.72
N GLU A 242 23.20 -1.92 2.68
CA GLU A 242 24.28 -0.95 2.50
C GLU A 242 23.70 0.42 2.10
N PRO A 243 24.04 1.49 2.83
CA PRO A 243 23.54 2.82 2.51
C PRO A 243 24.14 3.29 1.19
N ASP A 244 23.30 3.90 0.35
CA ASP A 244 23.76 4.48 -0.91
C ASP A 244 24.79 5.58 -0.59
N SER A 245 26.02 5.42 -1.07
CA SER A 245 27.17 6.30 -0.73
C SER A 245 27.03 7.74 -1.24
N GLU A 246 25.93 8.07 -1.92
CA GLU A 246 25.63 9.38 -2.46
C GLU A 246 24.56 10.10 -1.61
N LYS A 247 24.92 10.50 -0.39
CA LYS A 247 24.33 11.71 0.18
C LYS A 247 24.85 12.90 -0.64
N THR A 248 24.18 13.26 -1.73
CA THR A 248 24.42 14.54 -2.41
C THR A 248 23.84 15.69 -1.57
N THR A 249 24.47 15.97 -0.43
CA THR A 249 24.49 17.31 0.17
C THR A 249 25.39 18.18 -0.69
N THR A 250 24.90 18.59 -1.85
CA THR A 250 25.14 19.88 -2.52
C THR A 250 24.54 19.85 -3.92
N ALA A 251 24.00 21.01 -4.29
CA ALA A 251 23.34 21.32 -5.55
C ALA A 251 23.96 20.70 -6.82
N ILE A 252 23.07 20.18 -7.68
CA ILE A 252 23.20 20.13 -9.15
C ILE A 252 24.45 19.41 -9.69
N SER A 253 24.40 18.09 -9.74
CA SER A 253 24.90 17.34 -10.91
C SER A 253 23.92 16.22 -11.22
N GLN A 254 23.59 16.02 -12.51
CA GLN A 254 22.78 14.88 -12.89
C GLN A 254 23.57 13.62 -12.55
N PRO A 255 23.02 12.69 -11.75
CA PRO A 255 23.74 11.48 -11.38
C PRO A 255 24.18 10.74 -12.65
N ASP A 256 25.42 10.24 -12.65
CA ASP A 256 25.98 9.51 -13.78
C ASP A 256 25.05 8.35 -14.13
N LYS A 257 24.42 8.44 -15.31
CA LYS A 257 23.46 7.46 -15.79
C LYS A 257 24.06 6.05 -15.81
N ARG A 258 25.37 5.92 -16.03
CA ARG A 258 26.07 4.64 -16.03
C ARG A 258 26.20 4.05 -14.63
N ALA A 259 26.58 4.86 -13.64
CA ALA A 259 26.65 4.45 -12.24
C ALA A 259 25.27 4.04 -11.69
N LEU A 260 24.22 4.80 -12.01
CA LEU A 260 22.83 4.43 -11.67
C LEU A 260 22.39 3.11 -12.30
N THR A 261 22.84 2.85 -13.54
CA THR A 261 22.52 1.60 -14.25
C THR A 261 23.21 0.42 -13.57
N GLN A 262 24.47 0.56 -13.15
CA GLN A 262 25.20 -0.51 -12.45
C GLN A 262 24.61 -0.81 -11.07
N LYS A 263 24.26 0.21 -10.28
CA LYS A 263 23.55 0.03 -9.00
C LYS A 263 22.21 -0.69 -9.19
N ARG A 264 21.46 -0.33 -10.24
CA ARG A 264 20.20 -1.01 -10.58
C ARG A 264 20.41 -2.48 -10.97
N VAL A 265 21.46 -2.78 -11.75
CA VAL A 265 21.80 -4.17 -12.11
C VAL A 265 22.11 -4.97 -10.85
N GLN A 266 22.95 -4.45 -9.95
CA GLN A 266 23.29 -5.11 -8.69
C GLN A 266 22.03 -5.36 -7.83
N TYR A 267 21.20 -4.32 -7.65
CA TYR A 267 19.93 -4.42 -6.93
C TYR A 267 19.07 -5.57 -7.48
N HIS A 268 18.89 -5.67 -8.80
CA HIS A 268 18.08 -6.75 -9.37
C HIS A 268 18.75 -8.13 -9.22
N GLN A 269 20.07 -8.23 -9.35
CA GLN A 269 20.80 -9.49 -9.16
C GLN A 269 20.60 -10.04 -7.74
N ASP A 270 20.76 -9.19 -6.72
CA ASP A 270 20.63 -9.59 -5.31
C ASP A 270 19.19 -10.01 -4.97
N HIS A 271 18.20 -9.28 -5.47
CA HIS A 271 16.78 -9.62 -5.26
C HIS A 271 16.40 -10.90 -6.00
N LEU A 272 16.84 -11.09 -7.25
CA LEU A 272 16.60 -12.33 -7.99
C LEU A 272 17.25 -13.54 -7.30
N ALA A 273 18.48 -13.39 -6.79
CA ALA A 273 19.14 -14.45 -6.02
C ALA A 273 18.36 -14.81 -4.75
N SER A 274 17.80 -13.79 -4.06
CA SER A 274 16.99 -13.97 -2.86
C SER A 274 15.67 -14.68 -3.15
N VAL A 275 14.98 -14.31 -4.25
CA VAL A 275 13.78 -15.01 -4.73
C VAL A 275 14.10 -16.45 -5.09
N LEU A 276 15.20 -16.68 -5.80
CA LEU A 276 15.61 -18.04 -6.21
C LEU A 276 15.97 -18.92 -5.00
N LYS A 277 16.50 -18.33 -3.93
CA LYS A 277 16.73 -19.00 -2.64
C LYS A 277 15.42 -19.31 -1.92
N ALA A 278 14.44 -18.41 -1.95
CA ALA A 278 13.13 -18.62 -1.33
C ALA A 278 12.29 -19.70 -2.03
N MET A 279 12.54 -19.94 -3.33
CA MET A 279 11.88 -21.00 -4.11
C MET A 279 12.48 -22.40 -3.90
N ARG A 280 13.67 -22.51 -3.31
CA ARG A 280 14.38 -23.78 -3.05
C ARG A 280 14.04 -24.32 -1.67
#